data_AF-A0A3D4QXJ2-F1
#
_entry.id   AF-A0A3D4QXJ2-F1
#
_cell.length_a   1.000
_cell.length_b   1.000
_cell.length_c   1.000
_cell.angle_alpha   90.00
_cell.angle_beta   90.00
_cell.angle_gamma   90.00
#
_symmetry.space_group_name_H-M   'P 1'
#
loop_
_entity.id
_entity.type
_entity.pdbx_description
1 polymer ?
#
loop_
_entity_poly.entity_id
_entity_poly.type
_entity_poly.pdbx_seq_one_letter_code
_entity_poly.pdbx_strand_id
1 'polypeptide(L)' 'ANYMHRNCENYPTHELGPIAKILDINRGNRMLNLVSMASKARGLKEYAKREKGEDDYASKFDYAQ' A
#
# COMPACT_ATOMS: atom_id res chain seq x y z
N ALA A 1 -4.86 -12.63 3.00
CA ALA A 1 -5.97 -11.88 3.66
C ALA A 1 -5.82 -10.37 3.49
N ASN A 2 -4.80 -9.70 4.07
CA ASN A 2 -4.71 -8.23 4.04
C ASN A 2 -4.83 -7.62 2.63
N TYR A 3 -3.90 -7.92 1.72
CA TYR A 3 -3.91 -7.35 0.36
C TYR A 3 -4.98 -7.93 -0.57
N MET A 4 -5.67 -9.00 -0.14
CA MET A 4 -6.76 -9.60 -0.93
C MET A 4 -8.02 -8.74 -0.83
N HIS A 5 -8.25 -8.10 0.31
CA HIS A 5 -9.50 -7.38 0.58
C HIS A 5 -9.29 -5.94 1.03
N ARG A 6 -8.05 -5.47 1.14
CA ARG A 6 -7.72 -4.13 1.59
C ARG A 6 -6.75 -3.48 0.63
N ASN A 7 -7.06 -2.24 0.29
CA ASN A 7 -6.19 -1.31 -0.41
C ASN A 7 -6.06 -0.03 0.44
N CYS A 8 -4.84 0.31 0.81
CA CYS A 8 -4.53 1.47 1.64
C CYS A 8 -3.04 1.80 1.59
N GLU A 9 -2.69 3.02 1.99
CA GLU A 9 -1.33 3.36 2.40
C GLU A 9 -1.03 2.62 3.71
N ASN A 10 -0.24 1.56 3.62
CA ASN A 10 0.03 0.64 4.73
C ASN A 10 1.38 0.88 5.42
N TYR A 11 2.22 1.80 4.91
CA TYR A 11 3.54 2.07 5.48
C TYR A 11 3.93 3.56 5.65
N PRO A 12 2.99 4.46 6.03
CA PRO A 12 3.20 5.91 5.91
C PRO A 12 4.25 6.50 6.85
N THR A 13 4.59 5.81 7.95
CA THR A 13 5.42 6.40 9.01
C THR A 13 6.89 6.50 8.63
N HIS A 14 7.36 5.61 7.76
CA HIS A 14 8.75 5.62 7.30
C HIS A 14 9.03 6.79 6.37
N GLU A 15 8.09 7.15 5.48
CA GLU A 15 8.25 8.35 4.65
C GLU A 15 7.89 9.62 5.43
N LEU A 16 6.74 9.64 6.10
CA LEU A 16 6.24 10.87 6.72
C LEU A 16 6.99 11.25 8.00
N GLY A 17 7.61 10.31 8.72
CA GLY A 17 8.29 10.60 9.98
C GLY A 17 9.38 11.68 9.85
N PRO A 18 10.36 11.50 8.95
CA PRO A 18 11.37 12.52 8.68
C PRO A 18 10.78 13.85 8.17
N ILE A 19 9.79 13.80 7.28
CA ILE A 19 9.13 14.99 6.72
C ILE A 19 8.43 15.78 7.82
N ALA A 20 7.71 15.10 8.71
CA ALA A 20 7.00 15.71 9.84
C ALA A 20 7.96 16.44 10.79
N LYS A 21 9.19 15.94 10.96
CA LYS A 21 10.23 16.60 11.76
C LYS A 21 10.76 17.86 11.10
N ILE A 22 10.96 17.84 9.78
CA ILE A 22 11.48 19.00 9.04
C ILE A 22 10.44 20.12 8.94
N LEU A 23 9.16 19.77 8.84
CA LEU A 23 8.05 20.72 8.67
C LEU A 23 7.35 21.12 9.98
N ASP A 24 7.89 20.72 11.12
CA ASP A 24 7.33 20.96 12.46
C ASP A 24 5.86 20.53 12.61
N ILE A 25 5.48 19.43 11.96
CA ILE A 25 4.13 18.86 12.09
C ILE A 25 3.93 18.41 13.54
N ASN A 26 2.83 18.85 14.13
CA ASN A 26 2.48 18.74 15.55
C ASN A 26 3.45 19.45 16.51
N ARG A 27 4.25 20.40 16.00
CA ARG A 27 5.19 21.24 16.77
C ARG A 27 5.14 22.71 16.33
N GLY A 28 3.95 23.18 15.96
CA GLY A 28 3.74 24.53 15.39
C GLY A 28 3.05 24.48 14.02
N ASN A 29 3.01 23.31 13.39
CA ASN A 29 2.29 23.04 12.14
C ASN A 29 1.40 21.80 12.27
N ARG A 30 0.55 21.49 11.27
CA ARG A 30 -0.32 20.29 11.27
C ARG A 30 -0.76 19.85 9.87
N MET A 31 -1.11 18.57 9.75
CA MET A 31 -1.85 18.06 8.60
C MET A 31 -3.33 18.46 8.70
N LEU A 32 -3.96 18.70 7.54
CA LEU A 32 -5.36 19.14 7.46
C LEU A 32 -6.24 18.10 6.76
N ASN A 33 -5.83 17.65 5.58
CA ASN A 33 -6.60 16.73 4.75
C ASN A 33 -5.69 15.68 4.11
N LEU A 34 -6.27 14.54 3.74
CA LEU A 34 -5.61 13.44 3.04
C LEU A 34 -6.48 13.00 1.86
N VAL A 35 -5.84 12.76 0.72
CA VAL A 35 -6.44 12.11 -0.45
C VAL A 35 -5.57 10.93 -0.82
N SER A 36 -6.18 9.78 -1.09
CA SER A 36 -5.49 8.57 -1.53
C SER A 36 -6.05 8.12 -2.86
N MET A 37 -5.15 7.82 -3.81
CA MET A 37 -5.48 7.30 -5.14
C MET A 37 -4.60 6.08 -5.38
N ALA A 38 -5.21 4.99 -5.85
CA ALA A 38 -4.51 3.73 -6.08
C ALA A 38 -4.53 3.35 -7.57
N SER A 39 -3.45 2.71 -8.00
CA SER A 39 -3.38 2.07 -9.31
C SER A 39 -3.81 0.60 -9.20
N LYS A 40 -4.03 -0.06 -10.34
CA LYS A 40 -4.40 -1.48 -10.37
C LYS A 40 -3.31 -2.38 -9.73
N ALA A 41 -3.69 -3.21 -8.77
CA ALA A 41 -2.89 -4.36 -8.33
C ALA A 41 -2.72 -5.41 -9.44
N ARG A 42 -1.47 -5.61 -9.90
CA ARG A 42 -1.07 -6.66 -10.87
C ARG A 42 0.15 -7.46 -10.44
N GLY A 43 1.12 -6.81 -9.78
CA GLY A 43 2.41 -7.41 -9.44
C GLY A 43 2.34 -8.67 -8.56
N LEU A 44 1.50 -8.70 -7.51
CA LEU A 44 1.41 -9.87 -6.62
C LEU A 44 0.87 -11.12 -7.34
N LYS A 45 -0.12 -10.95 -8.22
CA LYS A 45 -0.67 -12.04 -9.02
C LYS A 45 0.36 -12.58 -10.02
N GLU A 46 1.05 -11.69 -10.71
CA GLU A 46 2.13 -12.05 -11.66
C GLU A 46 3.29 -12.76 -10.95
N TYR A 47 3.70 -12.26 -9.79
CA TYR A 47 4.71 -12.90 -8.96
C TYR A 47 4.28 -14.31 -8.52
N ALA A 48 3.07 -14.47 -7.99
CA ALA A 48 2.55 -15.77 -7.57
C ALA A 48 2.51 -16.77 -8.74
N LYS A 49 2.07 -16.34 -9.92
CA LYS A 49 2.08 -17.17 -11.12
C LYS A 49 3.48 -17.65 -11.48
N ARG A 50 4.46 -16.74 -11.42
CA ARG A 50 5.85 -17.04 -11.78
C ARG A 50 6.52 -18.01 -10.81
N GLU A 51 6.34 -17.79 -9.50
CA GLU A 51 7.06 -18.55 -8.48
C GLU A 51 6.32 -19.80 -8.01
N LYS A 52 4.98 -19.83 -8.12
CA LYS A 52 4.13 -20.90 -7.57
C LYS A 52 3.25 -21.60 -8.61
N GLY A 53 3.25 -21.11 -9.84
CA GLY A 53 2.44 -21.67 -10.92
C GLY A 53 1.00 -21.13 -10.95
N GLU A 54 0.30 -21.40 -12.05
CA GLU A 54 -1.04 -20.87 -12.30
C GLU A 54 -2.10 -21.43 -11.37
N ASP A 55 -1.89 -22.63 -10.83
CA ASP A 55 -2.87 -23.31 -9.99
C ASP A 55 -2.86 -22.88 -8.52
N ASP A 56 -1.81 -22.18 -8.09
CA ASP A 56 -1.71 -21.64 -6.75
C ASP A 56 -2.86 -20.66 -6.46
N TYR A 57 -3.37 -20.73 -5.23
CA TYR A 57 -4.48 -19.90 -4.79
C TYR A 57 -4.19 -18.39 -4.95
N ALA A 58 -2.96 -17.95 -4.68
CA ALA A 58 -2.57 -16.55 -4.81
C ALA A 58 -2.50 -16.09 -6.27
N SER A 59 -2.20 -17.00 -7.21
CA SER A 59 -2.17 -16.74 -8.66
C SER A 59 -3.55 -16.50 -9.27
N LYS A 60 -4.60 -17.01 -8.62
CA LYS A 60 -5.99 -16.89 -9.06
C LYS A 60 -6.69 -15.67 -8.50
N PHE A 61 -6.14 -15.05 -7.46
CA PHE A 61 -6.79 -13.96 -6.74
C PHE A 61 -6.62 -12.60 -7.43
N ASP A 62 -7.70 -11.83 -7.51
CA ASP A 62 -7.65 -10.43 -7.91
C ASP A 62 -7.54 -9.55 -6.66
N TYR A 63 -6.31 -9.13 -6.36
CA TYR A 63 -5.98 -8.35 -5.17
C TYR A 63 -6.70 -7.00 -5.17
N ALA A 64 -7.02 -6.50 -3.97
CA ALA A 64 -7.73 -5.24 -3.77
C ALA A 64 -6.96 -4.06 -4.40
N GLN A 65 -7.74 -3.13 -4.97
CA GLN A 65 -7.24 -1.99 -5.76
C GLN A 65 -7.91 -0.69 -5.34
#